data_AF-A0A924QQV5-F1
#
_entry.id   AF-A0A924QQV5-F1
#
_cell.length_a   1.000
_cell.length_b   1.000
_cell.length_c   1.000
_cell.angle_alpha   90.00
_cell.angle_beta   90.00
_cell.angle_gamma   90.00
#
_symmetry.space_group_name_H-M   'P 1'
#
loop_
_entity.id
_entity.type
_entity.pdbx_description
1 polymer ?
#
loop_
_entity_poly.entity_id
_entity_poly.type
_entity_poly.pdbx_seq_one_letter_code
_entity_poly.pdbx_strand_id
1 'polypeptide(L)'
;MTEKKYILNKEVAAQKLQRMALEIAEQLDGDTTDLIIIGVRNSGMVIAEKVGALLLQYLTSPIKIIWLTLDKQQPKEVILSEPNIDFNGKNIILVDDVANSGRTLLYALKPLLAFHPKRIQTLVLVERMHKLFPIKSDYIGLTIATTLQDHIQVEVENGEVVGAFI
;
A
#
# COMPACT_ATOMS: atom_id res chain seq x y z
N MET A 1 -12.95 -0.50 29.25
CA MET A 1 -12.46 -0.57 27.86
C MET A 1 -11.49 0.57 27.69
N THR A 2 -10.24 0.30 27.34
CA THR A 2 -9.24 1.34 27.08
C THR A 2 -9.64 2.11 25.83
N GLU A 3 -9.72 3.43 25.93
CA GLU A 3 -10.13 4.31 24.83
C GLU A 3 -9.07 4.25 23.71
N LYS A 4 -9.49 3.94 22.48
CA LYS A 4 -8.59 3.92 21.31
C LYS A 4 -8.15 5.34 21.00
N LYS A 5 -6.84 5.59 20.94
CA LYS A 5 -6.30 6.90 20.57
C LYS A 5 -6.15 7.00 19.06
N TYR A 6 -7.20 7.45 18.38
CA TYR A 6 -7.19 7.65 16.93
C TYR A 6 -6.20 8.74 16.52
N ILE A 7 -5.34 8.40 15.55
CA ILE A 7 -4.44 9.31 14.84
C ILE A 7 -5.01 9.73 13.48
N LEU A 8 -5.94 8.94 12.94
CA LEU A 8 -6.70 9.20 11.72
C LEU A 8 -8.14 8.74 11.95
N ASN A 9 -9.10 9.58 11.59
CA ASN A 9 -10.50 9.17 11.43
C ASN A 9 -10.80 8.85 9.95
N LYS A 10 -12.01 8.38 9.68
CA LYS A 10 -12.48 8.01 8.33
C LYS A 10 -12.35 9.15 7.33
N GLU A 11 -12.75 10.36 7.71
CA GLU A 11 -12.76 11.53 6.83
C GLU A 11 -11.33 11.93 6.44
N VAL A 12 -10.43 11.99 7.42
CA VAL A 12 -9.02 12.32 7.19
C VAL A 12 -8.35 11.21 6.37
N ALA A 13 -8.63 9.93 6.67
CA ALA A 13 -8.10 8.82 5.88
C ALA A 13 -8.53 8.93 4.41
N ALA A 14 -9.81 9.21 4.13
CA ALA A 14 -10.31 9.40 2.78
C ALA A 14 -9.61 10.56 2.05
N GLN A 15 -9.39 11.69 2.72
CA GLN A 15 -8.62 12.82 2.16
C GLN A 15 -7.17 12.44 1.86
N LYS A 16 -6.53 11.65 2.72
CA LYS A 16 -5.16 11.16 2.48
C LYS A 16 -5.10 10.22 1.27
N LEU A 17 -6.06 9.31 1.13
CA LEU A 17 -6.18 8.42 -0.03
C LEU A 17 -6.38 9.20 -1.33
N GLN A 18 -7.26 10.22 -1.31
CA GLN A 18 -7.48 11.11 -2.46
C GLN A 18 -6.19 11.82 -2.88
N ARG A 19 -5.45 12.39 -1.93
CA ARG A 19 -4.18 13.05 -2.23
C ARG A 19 -3.18 12.07 -2.84
N MET A 20 -3.01 10.88 -2.26
CA MET A 20 -2.06 9.90 -2.80
C MET A 20 -2.47 9.39 -4.19
N ALA A 21 -3.77 9.26 -4.47
CA ALA A 21 -4.24 8.93 -5.81
C ALA A 21 -3.90 10.03 -6.83
N LEU A 22 -4.02 11.31 -6.45
CA LEU A 22 -3.58 12.43 -7.30
C LEU A 22 -2.07 12.41 -7.54
N GLU A 23 -1.25 12.17 -6.51
CA GLU A 23 0.20 12.04 -6.64
C GLU A 23 0.59 10.92 -7.61
N ILE A 24 -0.09 9.77 -7.54
CA ILE A 24 0.11 8.67 -8.49
C ILE A 24 -0.28 9.10 -9.91
N ALA A 25 -1.43 9.75 -10.06
CA ALA A 25 -1.93 10.20 -11.36
C ALA A 25 -0.96 11.20 -12.01
N GLU A 26 -0.45 12.18 -11.26
CA GLU A 26 0.55 13.13 -11.73
C GLU A 26 1.85 12.42 -12.15
N GLN A 27 2.29 11.41 -11.40
CA GLN A 27 3.52 10.69 -11.72
C GLN A 27 3.38 9.74 -12.92
N LEU A 28 2.16 9.37 -13.27
CA LEU A 28 1.82 8.50 -14.40
C LEU A 28 1.15 9.28 -15.55
N ASP A 29 1.13 10.61 -15.49
CA ASP A 29 0.51 11.43 -16.53
C ASP A 29 1.14 11.15 -17.90
N GLY A 30 0.29 10.94 -18.90
CA GLY A 30 0.68 10.52 -20.25
C GLY A 30 1.26 9.10 -20.37
N ASP A 31 1.40 8.33 -19.29
CA ASP A 31 1.84 6.94 -19.34
C ASP A 31 0.67 5.99 -19.64
N THR A 32 0.73 5.32 -20.79
CA THR A 32 -0.30 4.35 -21.20
C THR A 32 -0.03 2.92 -20.73
N THR A 33 1.03 2.72 -19.94
CA THR A 33 1.43 1.40 -19.42
C THR A 33 0.44 0.93 -18.35
N ASP A 34 -0.04 -0.32 -18.44
CA ASP A 34 -0.96 -0.84 -17.43
C ASP A 34 -0.36 -0.76 -16.02
N LEU A 35 -1.24 -0.41 -15.08
CA LEU A 35 -0.95 -0.29 -13.66
C LEU A 35 -1.47 -1.52 -12.92
N ILE A 36 -0.62 -2.16 -12.14
CA ILE A 36 -0.99 -3.20 -11.20
C ILE A 36 -0.80 -2.68 -9.78
N ILE A 37 -1.90 -2.62 -9.03
CA ILE A 37 -1.90 -2.26 -7.61
C ILE A 37 -2.01 -3.53 -6.79
N ILE A 38 -1.07 -3.73 -5.86
CA ILE A 38 -0.94 -4.96 -5.09
C ILE A 38 -1.14 -4.65 -3.62
N GLY A 39 -2.29 -5.02 -3.07
CA GLY A 39 -2.60 -4.88 -1.65
C GLY A 39 -1.95 -5.96 -0.81
N VAL A 40 -1.19 -5.57 0.22
CA VAL A 40 -0.61 -6.49 1.19
C VAL A 40 -1.65 -6.78 2.27
N ARG A 41 -2.09 -8.04 2.36
CA ARG A 41 -3.11 -8.53 3.32
C ARG A 41 -4.43 -7.76 3.18
N ASN A 42 -5.35 -7.97 4.12
CA ASN A 42 -6.69 -7.41 4.06
C ASN A 42 -6.70 -5.87 4.06
N SER A 43 -6.01 -5.23 5.01
CA SER A 43 -6.02 -3.76 5.12
C SER A 43 -5.37 -3.07 3.92
N GLY A 44 -4.24 -3.59 3.43
CA GLY A 44 -3.59 -3.08 2.22
C GLY A 44 -4.43 -3.29 0.97
N MET A 45 -5.19 -4.39 0.87
CA MET A 45 -6.14 -4.62 -0.21
C MET A 45 -7.27 -3.59 -0.23
N VAL A 46 -7.88 -3.28 0.92
CA VAL A 46 -8.91 -2.23 1.00
C VAL A 46 -8.37 -0.88 0.54
N ILE A 47 -7.16 -0.52 0.96
CA ILE A 47 -6.50 0.72 0.51
C ILE A 47 -6.24 0.68 -1.01
N ALA A 48 -5.74 -0.44 -1.53
CA ALA A 48 -5.47 -0.63 -2.96
C ALA A 48 -6.73 -0.47 -3.82
N GLU A 49 -7.86 -1.06 -3.39
CA GLU A 49 -9.16 -0.93 -4.05
C GLU A 49 -9.64 0.53 -4.08
N LYS A 50 -9.53 1.24 -2.94
CA LYS A 50 -9.90 2.64 -2.85
C LYS A 50 -9.05 3.51 -3.77
N VAL A 51 -7.73 3.37 -3.71
CA VAL A 51 -6.81 4.15 -4.56
C VAL A 51 -7.05 3.83 -6.03
N GLY A 52 -7.22 2.56 -6.40
CA GLY A 52 -7.53 2.15 -7.76
C GLY A 52 -8.82 2.78 -8.28
N ALA A 53 -9.89 2.78 -7.48
CA ALA A 53 -11.15 3.43 -7.85
C ALA A 53 -11.00 4.95 -8.06
N LEU A 54 -10.21 5.62 -7.20
CA LEU A 54 -9.93 7.04 -7.32
C LEU A 54 -9.09 7.40 -8.55
N LEU A 55 -8.25 6.47 -9.03
CA LEU A 55 -7.41 6.66 -10.22
C LEU A 55 -8.16 6.54 -11.54
N LEU A 56 -9.32 5.87 -11.57
CA LEU A 56 -10.10 5.67 -12.80
C LEU A 56 -10.55 6.98 -13.47
N GLN A 57 -10.65 8.06 -12.69
CA GLN A 57 -11.02 9.38 -13.23
C GLN A 57 -9.83 10.14 -13.83
N TYR A 58 -8.60 9.68 -13.60
CA TYR A 58 -7.37 10.38 -14.00
C TYR A 58 -6.53 9.58 -15.01
N LEU A 59 -6.59 8.25 -14.97
CA LEU A 59 -5.80 7.37 -15.83
C LEU A 59 -6.66 6.66 -16.86
N THR A 60 -6.18 6.61 -18.11
CA THR A 60 -6.79 5.82 -19.19
C THR A 60 -6.17 4.43 -19.32
N SER A 61 -5.00 4.21 -18.72
CA SER A 61 -4.33 2.91 -18.69
C SER A 61 -5.17 1.88 -17.92
N PRO A 62 -5.20 0.61 -18.33
CA PRO A 62 -5.82 -0.45 -17.54
C PRO A 62 -5.25 -0.51 -16.12
N ILE A 63 -6.13 -0.58 -15.11
CA ILE A 63 -5.76 -0.76 -13.72
C ILE A 63 -6.21 -2.16 -13.28
N LYS A 64 -5.27 -2.99 -12.83
CA LYS A 64 -5.54 -4.29 -12.22
C LYS A 64 -5.21 -4.23 -10.74
N ILE A 65 -6.10 -4.76 -9.90
CA ILE A 65 -5.92 -4.81 -8.45
C ILE A 65 -5.83 -6.27 -8.05
N ILE A 66 -4.76 -6.63 -7.36
CA ILE A 66 -4.55 -7.95 -6.78
C ILE A 66 -4.13 -7.83 -5.33
N TRP A 67 -4.12 -8.95 -4.61
CA TRP A 67 -3.57 -8.99 -3.26
C TRP A 67 -2.41 -9.96 -3.14
N LEU A 68 -1.58 -9.73 -2.13
CA LEU A 68 -0.56 -10.66 -1.70
C LEU A 68 -0.62 -10.87 -0.19
N THR A 69 -0.14 -12.03 0.26
CA THR A 69 0.05 -12.32 1.68
C THR A 69 1.37 -13.04 1.93
N LEU A 70 1.91 -12.88 3.13
CA LEU A 70 3.18 -13.45 3.57
C LEU A 70 3.17 -13.62 5.08
N ASP A 71 3.84 -14.65 5.60
CA ASP A 71 4.01 -14.86 7.05
C ASP A 71 4.96 -13.79 7.63
N LYS A 72 4.56 -13.06 8.69
CA LYS A 72 5.40 -12.01 9.31
C LYS A 72 6.66 -12.60 9.97
N GLN A 73 6.57 -13.81 10.51
CA GLN A 73 7.66 -14.46 11.22
C GLN A 73 8.64 -15.05 10.21
N GLN A 74 8.12 -15.74 9.19
CA GLN A 74 8.89 -16.38 8.13
C GLN A 74 8.43 -15.95 6.74
N PRO A 75 8.75 -14.72 6.30
CA PRO A 75 8.28 -14.16 5.03
C PRO A 75 8.99 -14.74 3.79
N LYS A 76 9.40 -16.01 3.83
CA LYS A 76 10.11 -16.68 2.73
C LYS A 76 9.18 -16.90 1.54
N GLU A 77 7.92 -17.19 1.79
CA GLU A 77 6.91 -17.44 0.78
C GLU A 77 5.93 -16.27 0.71
N VAL A 78 5.64 -15.85 -0.51
CA VAL A 78 4.66 -14.79 -0.81
C VAL A 78 3.62 -15.44 -1.71
N ILE A 79 2.35 -15.33 -1.30
CA ILE A 79 1.22 -15.86 -2.04
C ILE A 79 0.52 -14.69 -2.72
N LEU A 80 0.38 -14.78 -4.04
CA LEU A 80 -0.39 -13.83 -4.86
C LEU A 80 -1.80 -14.37 -5.09
N SER A 81 -2.79 -13.48 -5.17
CA SER A 81 -4.15 -13.83 -5.58
C SER A 81 -4.22 -14.36 -7.01
N GLU A 82 -3.29 -13.90 -7.87
CA GLU A 82 -3.12 -14.36 -9.24
C GLU A 82 -1.66 -14.86 -9.43
N PRO A 83 -1.40 -16.17 -9.27
CA PRO A 83 -0.04 -16.71 -9.28
C PRO A 83 0.71 -16.59 -10.62
N ASN A 84 -0.03 -16.50 -11.74
CA ASN A 84 0.54 -16.47 -13.09
C ASN A 84 0.49 -15.08 -13.72
N ILE A 85 0.31 -14.03 -12.92
CA ILE A 85 0.28 -12.66 -13.42
C ILE A 85 1.65 -12.27 -14.01
N ASP A 86 1.62 -11.60 -15.16
CA ASP A 86 2.83 -11.06 -15.78
C ASP A 86 3.05 -9.61 -15.36
N PHE A 87 4.20 -9.36 -14.73
CA PHE A 87 4.61 -8.02 -14.30
C PHE A 87 5.56 -7.32 -15.29
N ASN A 88 5.94 -7.96 -16.41
CA ASN A 88 6.89 -7.40 -17.36
C ASN A 88 6.37 -6.11 -18.00
N GLY A 89 7.19 -5.07 -17.97
CA GLY A 89 6.88 -3.77 -18.56
C GLY A 89 5.72 -3.05 -17.90
N LYS A 90 5.21 -3.48 -16.74
CA LYS A 90 4.06 -2.88 -16.05
C LYS A 90 4.50 -1.86 -14.99
N ASN A 91 3.63 -0.91 -14.68
CA ASN A 91 3.76 -0.05 -13.51
C ASN A 91 3.17 -0.80 -12.30
N ILE A 92 3.89 -0.89 -11.20
CA ILE A 92 3.47 -1.63 -9.99
C ILE A 92 3.43 -0.70 -8.79
N ILE A 93 2.35 -0.76 -8.00
CA ILE A 93 2.25 -0.10 -6.70
C ILE A 93 1.97 -1.15 -5.62
N LEU A 94 2.92 -1.37 -4.72
CA LEU A 94 2.75 -2.18 -3.52
C LEU A 94 2.11 -1.34 -2.42
N VAL A 95 0.98 -1.80 -1.89
CA VAL A 95 0.17 -1.08 -0.91
C VAL A 95 0.18 -1.81 0.42
N ASP A 96 0.65 -1.17 1.48
CA ASP A 96 0.55 -1.68 2.85
C ASP A 96 -0.19 -0.67 3.74
N ASP A 97 -0.76 -1.12 4.85
CA ASP A 97 -1.48 -0.22 5.74
C ASP A 97 -0.52 0.61 6.59
N VAL A 98 0.50 -0.04 7.17
CA VAL A 98 1.50 0.57 8.04
C VAL A 98 2.92 0.14 7.67
N ALA A 99 3.73 1.09 7.20
CA ALA A 99 5.19 0.91 7.15
C ALA A 99 5.80 1.12 8.54
N ASN A 100 6.25 0.03 9.17
CA ASN A 100 7.04 0.06 10.40
C ASN A 100 8.54 -0.17 10.11
N SER A 101 9.01 -1.42 10.20
CA SER A 101 10.41 -1.75 9.94
C SER A 101 10.79 -1.74 8.45
N GLY A 102 9.81 -1.78 7.55
CA GLY A 102 10.01 -2.00 6.11
C GLY A 102 10.12 -3.48 5.71
N ARG A 103 10.09 -4.42 6.67
CA ARG A 103 10.26 -5.85 6.40
C ARG A 103 9.18 -6.41 5.46
N THR A 104 7.91 -6.11 5.72
CA THR A 104 6.78 -6.62 4.93
C THR A 104 6.92 -6.23 3.46
N LEU A 105 7.10 -4.92 3.19
CA LEU A 105 7.28 -4.40 1.84
C LEU A 105 8.51 -4.99 1.14
N LEU A 106 9.63 -5.17 1.86
CA LEU A 106 10.83 -5.78 1.29
C LEU A 106 10.55 -7.20 0.75
N TYR A 107 9.89 -8.04 1.56
CA TYR A 107 9.58 -9.41 1.12
C TYR A 107 8.46 -9.44 0.08
N ALA A 108 7.53 -8.49 0.10
CA ALA A 108 6.50 -8.34 -0.92
C ALA A 108 7.07 -8.06 -2.32
N LEU A 109 8.29 -7.53 -2.43
CA LEU A 109 9.00 -7.37 -3.71
C LEU A 109 9.46 -8.70 -4.31
N LYS A 110 9.62 -9.75 -3.51
CA LYS A 110 10.27 -11.01 -3.94
C LYS A 110 9.66 -11.62 -5.21
N PRO A 111 8.33 -11.73 -5.38
CA PRO A 111 7.75 -12.25 -6.62
C PRO A 111 8.05 -11.38 -7.84
N LEU A 112 8.17 -10.06 -7.65
CA LEU A 112 8.39 -9.10 -8.73
C LEU A 112 9.82 -9.20 -9.29
N LEU A 113 10.78 -9.70 -8.49
CA LEU A 113 12.19 -9.85 -8.89
C LEU A 113 12.40 -10.89 -10.01
N ALA A 114 11.42 -11.76 -10.26
CA ALA A 114 11.45 -12.71 -11.37
C ALA A 114 11.04 -12.08 -12.72
N PHE A 115 10.65 -10.80 -12.71
CA PHE A 115 10.14 -10.07 -13.87
C PHE A 115 10.94 -8.78 -14.08
N HIS A 116 10.63 -8.07 -15.16
CA HIS A 116 11.16 -6.74 -15.45
C HIS A 116 10.04 -5.69 -15.49
N PRO A 117 9.47 -5.28 -14.35
CA PRO A 117 8.51 -4.18 -14.31
C PRO A 117 9.13 -2.88 -14.81
N LYS A 118 8.31 -2.03 -15.43
CA LYS A 118 8.73 -0.69 -15.86
C LYS A 118 9.05 0.18 -14.65
N ARG A 119 8.23 0.07 -13.59
CA ARG A 119 8.36 0.83 -12.36
C ARG A 119 7.75 0.03 -11.21
N ILE A 120 8.39 0.06 -10.04
CA ILE A 120 7.82 -0.44 -8.79
C ILE A 120 7.84 0.69 -7.79
N GLN A 121 6.68 0.97 -7.19
CA GLN A 121 6.49 1.99 -6.17
C GLN A 121 5.74 1.40 -4.99
N THR A 122 5.68 2.17 -3.91
CA THR A 122 5.08 1.78 -2.64
C THR A 122 4.15 2.86 -2.11
N LEU A 123 3.01 2.45 -1.58
CA LEU A 123 2.04 3.32 -0.94
C LEU A 123 1.72 2.79 0.45
N VAL A 124 1.74 3.67 1.44
CA VAL A 124 1.36 3.34 2.82
C VAL A 124 0.45 4.40 3.40
N LEU A 125 -0.59 3.97 4.11
CA LEU A 125 -1.47 4.92 4.78
C LEU A 125 -0.74 5.58 5.96
N VAL A 126 0.01 4.81 6.75
CA VAL A 126 0.79 5.33 7.88
C VAL A 126 2.25 4.87 7.79
N GLU A 127 3.18 5.80 7.98
CA GLU A 127 4.62 5.50 8.04
C GLU A 127 5.20 5.88 9.40
N ARG A 128 5.95 4.96 10.01
CA ARG A 128 6.73 5.17 11.23
C ARG A 128 8.17 5.49 10.88
N MET A 129 8.79 6.37 11.68
CA MET A 129 10.16 6.85 11.41
C MET A 129 11.25 5.77 11.52
N HIS A 130 11.09 4.76 12.37
CA HIS A 130 12.16 3.82 12.71
C HIS A 130 12.17 2.59 11.77
N LYS A 131 12.77 2.75 10.58
CA LYS A 131 12.97 1.65 9.63
C LYS A 131 14.19 0.80 9.97
N LEU A 132 14.07 -0.51 9.79
CA LEU A 132 15.19 -1.46 9.86
C LEU A 132 15.68 -1.87 8.47
N PHE A 133 14.80 -1.81 7.48
CA PHE A 133 15.08 -2.19 6.10
C PHE A 133 15.05 -0.94 5.20
N PRO A 134 15.90 -0.89 4.16
CA PRO A 134 16.08 0.29 3.31
C PRO A 134 14.97 0.42 2.25
N ILE A 135 13.71 0.21 2.64
CA ILE A 135 12.55 0.41 1.75
C ILE A 135 11.95 1.78 2.04
N LYS A 136 12.05 2.69 1.07
CA LYS A 136 11.37 3.98 1.09
C LYS A 136 9.91 3.78 0.65
N SER A 137 8.99 4.51 1.29
CA SER A 137 7.62 4.62 0.81
C SER A 137 7.54 5.79 -0.17
N ASP A 138 6.95 5.60 -1.34
CA ASP A 138 6.83 6.66 -2.35
C ASP A 138 5.64 7.57 -2.04
N TYR A 139 4.51 6.98 -1.66
CA TYR A 139 3.28 7.68 -1.29
C TYR A 139 2.95 7.37 0.17
N ILE A 140 2.85 8.41 1.00
CA ILE A 140 2.64 8.26 2.45
C ILE A 140 1.43 9.09 2.86
N GLY A 141 0.44 8.46 3.52
CA GLY A 141 -0.75 9.15 4.03
C GLY A 141 -0.43 10.07 5.21
N LEU A 142 0.23 9.51 6.23
CA LEU A 142 0.65 10.20 7.44
C LEU A 142 1.97 9.62 7.95
N THR A 143 2.96 10.48 8.22
CA THR A 143 4.18 10.10 8.92
C THR A 143 4.04 10.41 10.40
N ILE A 144 4.36 9.45 11.28
CA ILE A 144 4.32 9.67 12.73
C ILE A 144 5.62 9.28 13.43
N ALA A 145 6.05 10.13 14.36
CA ALA A 145 7.04 9.79 15.35
C ALA A 145 6.38 8.89 16.40
N THR A 146 6.89 7.66 16.53
CA THR A 146 6.40 6.68 17.51
C THR A 146 7.58 6.11 18.26
N THR A 147 7.35 5.74 19.51
CA THR A 147 8.28 4.87 20.23
C THR A 147 8.19 3.45 19.67
N LEU A 148 9.16 2.59 19.98
CA LEU A 148 9.11 1.17 19.59
C LEU A 148 7.92 0.43 20.22
N GLN A 149 7.37 0.93 21.34
CA GLN A 149 6.27 0.31 22.08
C GLN A 149 4.89 0.60 21.48
N ASP A 150 4.76 1.67 20.70
CA ASP A 150 3.49 2.05 20.06
C ASP A 150 3.13 1.06 18.95
N HIS A 151 1.92 0.50 18.98
CA HIS A 151 1.39 -0.39 17.94
C HIS A 151 0.28 0.30 17.17
N ILE A 152 0.59 0.72 15.94
CA ILE A 152 -0.41 1.33 15.07
C ILE A 152 -1.25 0.23 14.43
N GLN A 153 -2.56 0.36 14.53
CA GLN A 153 -3.50 -0.48 13.81
C GLN A 153 -4.37 0.39 12.90
N VAL A 154 -4.48 -0.01 11.63
CA VAL A 154 -5.47 0.53 10.70
C VAL A 154 -6.73 -0.30 10.83
N GLU A 155 -7.85 0.38 10.98
CA GLU A 155 -9.16 -0.21 11.12
C GLU A 155 -9.90 -0.11 9.79
N VAL A 156 -10.36 -1.27 9.30
CA VAL A 156 -11.15 -1.38 8.08
C VAL A 156 -12.47 -2.07 8.39
N GLU A 157 -13.57 -1.50 7.89
CA GLU A 157 -14.92 -2.04 8.04
C GLU A 157 -15.67 -1.91 6.72
N ASN A 158 -16.36 -2.97 6.29
CA ASN A 158 -17.17 -2.98 5.07
C ASN A 158 -16.44 -2.46 3.81
N GLY A 159 -15.14 -2.77 3.68
CA GLY A 159 -14.32 -2.30 2.56
C GLY A 159 -13.95 -0.81 2.61
N GLU A 160 -14.05 -0.18 3.77
CA GLU A 160 -13.64 1.21 4.00
C GLU A 160 -12.56 1.28 5.08
N VAL A 161 -11.65 2.25 4.96
CA VAL A 161 -10.77 2.64 6.06
C VAL A 161 -11.57 3.53 7.01
N VAL A 162 -11.79 3.07 8.25
CA VAL A 162 -12.55 3.84 9.25
C VAL A 162 -11.66 4.62 10.21
N GLY A 163 -10.37 4.28 10.28
CA GLY A 163 -9.39 5.06 11.00
C GLY A 163 -8.06 4.33 11.22
N ALA A 164 -7.17 4.98 11.93
CA ALA A 164 -5.97 4.37 12.48
C ALA A 164 -5.77 4.86 13.91
N PHE A 165 -5.32 3.99 14.81
CA PHE A 165 -5.10 4.31 16.22
C PHE A 165 -3.78 3.71 16.72
N ILE A 166 -3.26 4.30 17.80
CA ILE A 166 -2.11 3.82 18.58
C ILE A 166 -2.62 3.02 19.78
#